data_AF-A0A2V9SLQ9-F1
#
_entry.id   AF-A0A2V9SLQ9-F1
#
_cell.length_a   1.000
_cell.length_b   1.000
_cell.length_c   1.000
_cell.angle_alpha   90.00
_cell.angle_beta   90.00
_cell.angle_gamma   90.00
#
_symmetry.space_group_name_H-M   'P 1'
#
loop_
_entity.id
_entity.type
_entity.pdbx_description
1 polymer ?
#
loop_
_entity_poly.entity_id
_entity_poly.type
_entity_poly.pdbx_seq_one_letter_code
_entity_poly.pdbx_strand_id
1 'polypeptide(L)'
;MTFPKLILALACLMSSTLMGQEAKVTDLFSKDLANIPGKEGAMMIVDYPPGSVDPIHRHNAHAFVYVLEGSIVMQVRGGKEVTLTPGQTFYEGPDDVHVVGRN
;
A
#
# COMPACT_ATOMS: atom_id res chain seq x y z
N MET A 1 45.62 -0.75 -46.11
CA MET A 1 44.65 0.21 -45.54
C MET A 1 43.57 -0.61 -44.83
N THR A 2 43.70 -0.75 -43.51
CA THR A 2 42.79 -1.54 -42.67
C THR A 2 41.76 -0.62 -42.02
N PHE A 3 40.49 -0.77 -42.38
CA PHE A 3 39.38 -0.05 -41.74
C PHE A 3 38.92 -0.83 -40.51
N PRO A 4 38.95 -0.26 -39.29
CA PRO A 4 38.32 -0.91 -38.14
C PRO A 4 36.81 -0.71 -38.23
N LYS A 5 36.06 -1.81 -38.14
CA LYS A 5 34.60 -1.79 -38.01
C LYS A 5 34.26 -1.36 -36.58
N LEU A 6 33.74 -0.14 -36.43
CA LEU A 6 33.16 0.33 -35.18
C LEU A 6 31.77 -0.30 -35.03
N ILE A 7 31.63 -1.28 -34.15
CA ILE A 7 30.33 -1.85 -33.78
C ILE A 7 29.73 -0.93 -32.71
N LEU A 8 28.76 -0.12 -33.10
CA LEU A 8 27.94 0.66 -32.16
C LEU A 8 26.86 -0.27 -31.60
N ALA A 9 27.10 -0.82 -30.41
CA ALA A 9 26.10 -1.61 -29.69
C ALA A 9 25.03 -0.66 -29.13
N LEU A 10 23.87 -0.60 -29.79
CA LEU A 10 22.70 0.11 -29.30
C LEU A 10 22.09 -0.71 -28.15
N ALA A 11 22.40 -0.33 -26.91
CA ALA A 11 21.76 -0.89 -25.73
C ALA A 11 20.32 -0.37 -25.67
N CYS A 12 19.35 -1.19 -26.09
CA CYS A 12 17.94 -0.94 -25.84
C CYS A 12 17.69 -1.02 -24.32
N LEU A 13 17.62 0.15 -23.68
CA LEU A 13 17.00 0.29 -22.36
C LEU A 13 15.51 -0.03 -22.52
N MET A 14 15.15 -1.27 -22.22
CA MET A 14 13.77 -1.68 -22.09
C MET A 14 13.22 -1.00 -20.83
N SER A 15 12.61 0.17 -20.99
CA SER A 15 11.78 0.79 -19.96
C SER A 15 10.54 -0.08 -19.76
N SER A 16 10.66 -1.13 -18.96
CA SER A 16 9.52 -1.80 -18.37
C SER A 16 8.76 -0.75 -17.56
N THR A 17 7.55 -0.41 -17.98
CA THR A 17 6.59 0.28 -17.11
C THR A 17 6.46 -0.58 -15.86
N LEU A 18 7.03 -0.15 -14.73
CA LEU A 18 6.72 -0.77 -13.45
C LEU A 18 5.23 -0.52 -13.21
N MET A 19 4.39 -1.51 -13.53
CA MET A 19 3.10 -1.59 -12.86
C MET A 19 3.41 -1.82 -11.40
N GLY A 20 2.96 -0.91 -10.54
CA GLY A 20 3.07 -1.06 -9.10
C GLY A 20 2.52 -2.42 -8.68
N GLN A 21 3.30 -3.17 -7.91
CA GLN A 21 2.84 -4.46 -7.41
C GLN A 21 1.73 -4.21 -6.37
N GLU A 22 0.66 -4.99 -6.42
CA GLU A 22 -0.43 -4.88 -5.44
C GLU A 22 0.08 -5.09 -4.01
N ALA A 23 -0.55 -4.40 -3.05
CA ALA A 23 -0.26 -4.60 -1.64
C ALA A 23 -0.59 -6.05 -1.26
N LYS A 24 0.27 -6.66 -0.45
CA LYS A 24 0.08 -8.02 0.04
C LYS A 24 -0.51 -7.95 1.45
N VAL A 25 -1.71 -8.51 1.61
CA VAL A 25 -2.38 -8.63 2.92
C VAL A 25 -2.10 -10.02 3.49
N THR A 26 -1.65 -10.06 4.74
CA THR A 26 -1.45 -11.30 5.52
C THR A 26 -2.27 -11.23 6.79
N ASP A 27 -3.30 -12.06 6.90
CA ASP A 27 -4.11 -12.15 8.12
C ASP A 27 -3.30 -12.75 9.28
N LEU A 28 -3.41 -12.15 10.47
CA LEU A 28 -2.79 -12.66 11.69
C LEU A 28 -3.80 -13.43 12.55
N PHE A 29 -4.93 -12.78 12.87
CA PHE A 29 -6.04 -13.42 13.57
C PHE A 29 -7.35 -12.66 13.36
N SER A 30 -8.45 -13.35 13.62
CA SER A 30 -9.73 -12.72 13.91
C SER A 30 -10.33 -13.31 15.19
N LYS A 31 -11.09 -12.49 15.93
CA LYS A 31 -11.76 -12.89 17.16
C LYS A 31 -13.13 -12.23 17.27
N ASP A 32 -14.15 -13.05 17.44
CA ASP A 32 -15.49 -12.57 17.78
C ASP A 32 -15.46 -11.71 19.05
N LEU A 33 -16.14 -10.57 18.99
CA LEU A 33 -16.31 -9.69 20.14
C LEU A 33 -17.54 -10.15 20.92
N ALA A 34 -17.32 -10.90 22.00
CA ALA A 34 -18.40 -11.55 22.76
C ALA A 34 -19.49 -10.59 23.27
N ASN A 35 -19.15 -9.32 23.48
CA ASN A 35 -20.06 -8.26 23.91
C ASN A 35 -20.70 -7.46 22.76
N ILE A 36 -20.35 -7.75 21.49
CA ILE A 36 -20.89 -7.07 20.31
C ILE A 36 -21.32 -8.13 19.28
N PRO A 37 -22.58 -8.59 19.33
CA PRO A 37 -23.06 -9.67 18.46
C PRO A 37 -22.83 -9.40 16.97
N GLY A 38 -22.28 -10.38 16.26
CA GLY A 38 -22.01 -10.31 14.83
C GLY A 38 -20.85 -9.39 14.44
N LYS A 39 -19.98 -9.02 15.39
CA LYS A 39 -18.76 -8.25 15.14
C LYS A 39 -17.53 -9.02 15.61
N GLU A 40 -16.42 -8.77 14.93
CA GLU A 40 -15.11 -9.34 15.22
C GLU A 40 -14.05 -8.23 15.29
N GLY A 41 -12.96 -8.51 15.99
CA GLY A 41 -11.70 -7.79 15.83
C GLY A 41 -10.76 -8.62 14.96
N ALA A 42 -10.27 -8.03 13.88
CA ALA A 42 -9.30 -8.66 12.97
C ALA A 42 -7.97 -7.90 13.02
N MET A 43 -6.86 -8.62 12.86
CA MET A 43 -5.52 -8.07 12.76
C MET A 43 -4.80 -8.69 11.56
N MET A 44 -4.11 -7.84 10.80
CA MET A 44 -3.39 -8.22 9.58
C MET A 44 -2.11 -7.38 9.44
N ILE A 45 -1.19 -7.88 8.62
CA ILE A 45 -0.04 -7.13 8.11
C ILE A 45 -0.32 -6.81 6.65
N VAL A 46 -0.06 -5.57 6.25
CA VAL A 46 -0.14 -5.14 4.85
C VAL A 46 1.24 -4.68 4.40
N ASP A 47 1.82 -5.41 3.46
CA ASP A 47 3.09 -5.07 2.83
C ASP A 47 2.81 -4.29 1.54
N TYR A 48 3.36 -3.08 1.43
CA TYR A 48 3.32 -2.28 0.20
C TYR A 48 4.69 -2.34 -0.50
N PRO A 49 4.86 -3.12 -1.58
CA PRO A 49 6.07 -3.06 -2.40
C PRO A 49 6.30 -1.65 -2.97
N PRO A 50 7.52 -1.31 -3.42
CA PRO A 50 7.78 0.00 -4.04
C PRO A 50 6.85 0.27 -5.23
N GLY A 51 6.19 1.44 -5.23
CA GLY A 51 5.25 1.84 -6.27
C GLY A 51 3.86 1.19 -6.16
N SER A 52 3.61 0.41 -5.11
CA SER A 52 2.28 -0.14 -4.80
C SER A 52 1.28 0.98 -4.52
N VAL A 53 0.07 0.83 -5.07
CA VAL A 53 -1.04 1.77 -4.87
C VAL A 53 -2.31 0.96 -4.66
N ASP A 54 -3.08 1.32 -3.64
CA ASP A 54 -4.38 0.73 -3.40
C ASP A 54 -5.45 1.30 -4.34
N PRO A 55 -6.41 0.47 -4.79
CA PRO A 55 -7.63 0.99 -5.37
C PRO A 55 -8.42 1.78 -4.32
N ILE A 56 -9.27 2.70 -4.78
CA ILE A 56 -10.22 3.39 -3.89
C ILE A 56 -11.18 2.36 -3.28
N HIS A 57 -11.29 2.31 -1.95
CA HIS A 57 -12.10 1.31 -1.23
C HIS A 57 -12.67 1.86 0.09
N ARG A 58 -13.43 1.01 0.79
CA ARG A 58 -14.01 1.30 2.12
C ARG A 58 -14.07 0.00 2.93
N HIS A 59 -13.94 0.13 4.25
CA HIS A 59 -14.10 -0.98 5.19
C HIS A 59 -15.46 -0.93 5.89
N ASN A 60 -16.07 -2.10 6.13
CA ASN A 60 -17.21 -2.23 7.04
C ASN A 60 -16.76 -2.32 8.52
N ALA A 61 -15.73 -1.55 8.89
CA ALA A 61 -15.03 -1.65 10.15
C ALA A 61 -14.43 -0.30 10.56
N HIS A 62 -14.08 -0.18 11.83
CA HIS A 62 -13.10 0.81 12.27
C HIS A 62 -11.70 0.24 12.03
N ALA A 63 -10.91 0.89 11.19
CA ALA A 63 -9.53 0.49 10.93
C ALA A 63 -8.55 1.37 11.71
N PHE A 64 -7.60 0.73 12.36
CA PHE A 64 -6.50 1.39 13.05
C PHE A 64 -5.19 0.90 12.43
N VAL A 65 -4.45 1.82 11.84
CA VAL A 65 -3.20 1.52 11.14
C VAL A 65 -2.04 1.95 12.02
N TYR A 66 -1.01 1.11 12.07
CA TYR A 66 0.25 1.40 12.75
C TYR A 66 1.39 1.01 11.82
N VAL A 67 2.28 1.96 11.51
CA VAL A 67 3.38 1.71 10.58
C VAL A 67 4.51 0.95 11.28
N LEU A 68 4.82 -0.24 10.78
CA LEU A 68 5.90 -1.08 11.31
C LEU A 68 7.26 -0.69 10.73
N GLU A 69 7.34 -0.48 9.42
CA GLU A 69 8.57 -0.17 8.68
C GLU A 69 8.24 0.73 7.47
N GLY A 70 9.25 1.44 6.95
CA GLY A 70 9.16 2.19 5.71
C GLY A 70 8.34 3.48 5.84
N SER A 71 7.67 3.87 4.76
CA SER A 71 6.77 5.00 4.74
C SER A 71 5.56 4.70 3.84
N ILE A 72 4.40 5.25 4.21
CA ILE A 72 3.16 5.09 3.46
C ILE A 72 2.45 6.44 3.38
N VAL A 73 1.91 6.76 2.21
CA VAL A 73 1.02 7.91 2.04
C VAL A 73 -0.42 7.44 2.14
N MET A 74 -1.20 8.06 3.03
CA MET A 74 -2.58 7.70 3.32
C MET A 74 -3.54 8.89 3.23
N GLN A 75 -4.76 8.64 2.77
CA GLN A 75 -5.84 9.62 2.75
C GLN A 75 -7.22 8.95 2.69
N VAL A 76 -8.14 9.42 3.54
CA VAL A 76 -9.58 9.24 3.35
C VAL A 76 -10.21 10.44 2.63
N ARG A 77 -11.28 10.21 1.88
CA ARG A 77 -11.98 11.26 1.11
C ARG A 77 -12.33 12.46 1.98
N GLY A 78 -11.89 13.65 1.56
CA GLY A 78 -12.12 14.90 2.29
C GLY A 78 -11.14 15.15 3.44
N GLY A 79 -10.31 14.17 3.79
CA GLY A 79 -9.20 14.32 4.72
C GLY A 79 -7.94 14.89 4.06
N LYS A 80 -6.94 15.22 4.88
CA LYS A 80 -5.61 15.61 4.42
C LYS A 80 -4.80 14.37 4.03
N GLU A 81 -4.11 14.41 2.90
CA GLU A 81 -3.08 13.42 2.57
C GLU A 81 -1.91 13.53 3.56
N VAL A 82 -1.54 12.39 4.15
CA VAL A 82 -0.46 12.31 5.15
C VAL A 82 0.58 11.27 4.74
N THR A 83 1.85 11.58 4.96
CA THR A 83 2.93 10.62 4.87
C THR A 83 3.27 10.14 6.27
N LEU A 84 3.19 8.83 6.47
CA LEU A 84 3.41 8.18 7.76
C LEU A 84 4.71 7.39 7.74
N THR A 85 5.39 7.33 8.89
CA THR A 85 6.66 6.64 9.13
C THR A 85 6.54 5.71 10.36
N PRO A 86 7.53 4.87 10.68
CA PRO A 86 7.38 3.86 11.72
C PRO A 86 6.96 4.46 13.07
N GLY A 87 6.01 3.79 13.73
CA GLY A 87 5.43 4.25 14.99
C GLY A 87 4.26 5.25 14.85
N GLN A 88 4.00 5.78 13.66
CA GLN A 88 2.85 6.64 13.40
C GLN A 88 1.60 5.82 13.06
N THR A 89 0.44 6.45 13.25
CA THR A 89 -0.86 5.80 13.11
C THR A 89 -1.80 6.56 12.19
N PHE A 90 -2.79 5.83 11.68
CA PHE A 90 -3.91 6.36 10.91
C PHE A 90 -5.21 5.69 11.36
N TYR A 91 -6.33 6.38 11.16
CA TYR A 91 -7.65 5.86 11.52
C TYR A 91 -8.61 6.07 10.34
N GLU A 92 -9.41 5.05 10.08
CA GLU A 92 -10.49 5.09 9.09
C GLU A 92 -11.77 4.55 9.72
N GLY A 93 -12.84 5.33 9.65
CA GLY A 93 -14.16 4.94 10.11
C GLY A 93 -14.91 4.08 9.09
N PRO A 94 -16.01 3.43 9.51
CA PRO A 94 -16.81 2.58 8.64
C PRO A 94 -17.39 3.30 7.41
N ASP A 95 -17.62 4.61 7.49
CA ASP A 95 -18.18 5.41 6.39
C ASP A 95 -17.11 6.11 5.55
N ASP A 96 -15.84 6.05 5.98
CA ASP A 96 -14.73 6.70 5.28
C ASP A 96 -14.39 5.94 3.99
N VAL A 97 -14.08 6.69 2.93
CA VAL A 97 -13.61 6.12 1.67
C VAL A 97 -12.11 6.35 1.57
N HIS A 98 -11.34 5.28 1.63
CA HIS A 98 -9.89 5.29 1.41
C HIS A 98 -9.60 5.66 -0.04
N VAL A 99 -8.90 6.76 -0.27
CA VAL A 99 -8.63 7.30 -1.62
C VAL A 99 -7.15 7.33 -1.99
N VAL A 100 -6.24 7.30 -1.02
CA VAL A 100 -4.81 7.18 -1.26
C VAL A 100 -4.23 6.21 -0.25
N GLY A 101 -3.58 5.16 -0.74
CA GLY A 101 -2.73 4.25 0.01
C GLY A 101 -1.59 3.86 -0.93
N ARG A 102 -0.37 4.37 -0.70
CA ARG A 102 0.77 4.12 -1.61
C ARG A 102 2.13 4.23 -0.95
N ASN A 103 3.09 3.46 -1.46
CA ASN A 103 4.51 3.52 -1.14
C ASN A 103 5.29 4.19 -2.28
#